data_AF-A0A8X6P455-F1
#
_entry.id   AF-A0A8X6P455-F1
#
_cell.length_a   1.000
_cell.length_b   1.000
_cell.length_c   1.000
_cell.angle_alpha   90.00
_cell.angle_beta   90.00
_cell.angle_gamma   90.00
#
_symmetry.space_group_name_H-M   'P 1'
#
loop_
_entity.id
_entity.type
_entity.pdbx_description
1 polymer ?
#
loop_
_entity_poly.entity_id
_entity_poly.type
_entity_poly.pdbx_seq_one_letter_code
_entity_poly.pdbx_strand_id
1 'polypeptide(L)'
;MKPIKGVIHRCPPCRLLKVPHGTQIEASQTADRVTPCTPFYTTGIDFARTLYVSNLKPSDTVYIALFTYLTTRALNIEHVSDLITDKFLMALQRYVGRRGLPPYQVYR
;
A
#
# COMPACT_ATOMS: atom_id res chain seq x y z
N MET A 1 -42.82 17.58 34.19
CA MET A 1 -41.99 18.03 33.06
C MET A 1 -40.86 17.03 32.84
N LYS A 2 -40.94 16.17 31.81
CA LYS A 2 -39.83 15.25 31.48
C LYS A 2 -38.68 16.07 30.86
N PRO A 3 -37.43 15.89 31.31
CA PRO A 3 -36.33 16.76 30.94
C PRO A 3 -35.96 16.47 29.49
N ILE A 4 -36.07 17.48 28.63
CA ILE A 4 -35.78 17.43 27.18
C ILE A 4 -34.42 16.74 26.89
N LYS A 5 -33.44 16.90 27.79
CA LYS A 5 -32.14 16.23 27.74
C LYS A 5 -32.22 14.70 27.66
N GLY A 6 -33.17 14.07 28.34
CA GLY A 6 -33.35 12.61 28.34
C GLY A 6 -33.86 12.07 26.99
N VAL A 7 -34.67 12.87 26.29
CA VAL A 7 -35.19 12.52 24.94
C VAL A 7 -34.08 12.65 23.90
N ILE A 8 -33.30 13.74 23.95
CA ILE A 8 -32.16 13.98 23.05
C ILE A 8 -31.11 12.87 23.18
N HIS A 9 -30.81 12.42 24.40
CA HIS A 9 -29.84 11.33 24.63
C HIS A 9 -30.30 9.96 24.12
N ARG A 10 -31.60 9.71 24.04
CA ARG A 10 -32.17 8.46 23.53
C ARG A 10 -32.47 8.49 22.04
N CYS A 11 -32.44 9.66 21.41
CA CYS A 11 -32.71 9.84 19.99
C CYS A 11 -31.46 9.50 19.14
N PRO A 12 -31.48 8.44 18.31
CA PRO A 12 -30.34 8.03 17.50
C PRO A 12 -29.79 9.12 16.55
N PRO A 13 -30.60 9.88 15.78
CA PRO A 13 -30.07 10.94 14.91
C PRO A 13 -29.45 12.08 15.71
N CYS A 14 -30.02 12.47 16.86
CA CYS A 14 -29.40 13.48 17.73
C CYS A 14 -28.08 13.01 18.33
N ARG A 15 -27.97 11.72 18.65
CA ARG A 15 -26.72 11.13 19.14
C ARG A 15 -25.65 11.14 18.05
N LEU A 16 -25.99 10.79 16.81
CA LEU A 16 -25.09 10.80 15.67
C LEU A 16 -24.59 12.20 15.33
N LEU A 17 -25.47 13.20 15.31
CA LEU A 17 -25.11 14.60 15.06
C LEU A 17 -24.25 15.21 16.17
N LYS A 18 -24.31 14.66 17.39
CA LYS A 18 -23.52 15.11 18.55
C LYS A 18 -22.21 14.34 18.71
N VAL A 19 -21.92 13.34 17.87
CA VAL A 19 -20.64 12.64 17.92
C VAL A 19 -19.53 13.64 17.60
N PRO A 20 -18.52 13.82 18.46
CA PRO A 20 -17.38 14.66 18.14
C PRO A 20 -16.65 14.09 16.92
N HIS A 21 -16.04 14.96 16.11
CA HIS A 21 -15.19 14.51 15.02
C HIS A 21 -14.13 13.55 15.56
N GLY A 22 -13.97 12.40 14.88
CA GLY A 22 -12.89 11.48 15.20
C GLY A 22 -11.56 12.20 15.03
N THR A 23 -10.69 12.12 16.03
CA THR A 23 -9.31 12.58 15.90
C THR A 23 -8.54 11.55 15.08
N GLN A 24 -7.79 12.01 14.08
CA GLN A 24 -6.91 11.14 13.31
C GLN A 24 -5.80 10.64 14.23
N ILE A 25 -5.72 9.32 14.41
CA ILE A 25 -4.62 8.67 15.11
C ILE A 25 -3.54 8.41 14.05
N GLU A 26 -2.48 9.21 14.07
CA GLU A 26 -1.31 8.96 13.24
C GLU A 26 -0.53 7.75 13.79
N ALA A 27 -0.29 6.75 12.93
CA ALA A 27 0.64 5.69 13.26
C ALA A 27 2.08 6.25 13.27
N SER A 28 2.92 5.79 14.21
CA SER A 28 4.34 6.13 14.22
C SER A 28 4.99 5.69 12.91
N GLN A 29 5.62 6.61 12.19
CA GLN A 29 6.38 6.27 10.99
C GLN A 29 7.61 5.44 11.38
N THR A 30 7.87 4.35 10.66
CA THR A 30 9.06 3.53 10.90
C THR A 30 10.34 4.32 10.57
N ALA A 31 11.42 4.05 11.29
CA ALA A 31 12.70 4.74 11.09
C ALA A 31 13.19 4.64 9.64
N ASP A 32 12.87 3.54 8.94
CA ASP A 32 13.20 3.32 7.52
C ASP A 32 12.53 4.32 6.55
N ARG A 33 11.42 4.95 6.95
CA ARG A 33 10.72 5.96 6.15
C ARG A 33 11.21 7.38 6.41
N VAL A 34 11.85 7.60 7.54
CA VAL A 34 12.20 8.95 8.03
C VAL A 34 13.70 9.21 7.93
N THR A 35 14.52 8.16 7.99
CA THR A 35 15.98 8.27 7.90
C THR A 35 16.38 8.57 6.45
N PRO A 36 17.12 9.65 6.17
CA PRO A 36 17.63 9.92 4.84
C PRO A 36 18.64 8.85 4.44
N CYS A 37 18.44 8.27 3.26
CA CYS A 37 19.28 7.20 2.73
C CYS A 37 19.57 7.45 1.26
N THR A 38 20.56 6.75 0.71
CA THR A 38 20.76 6.76 -0.74
C THR A 38 19.51 6.23 -1.46
N PRO A 39 19.22 6.68 -2.69
CA PRO A 39 18.19 6.07 -3.52
C PRO A 39 18.44 4.55 -3.60
N PHE A 40 17.37 3.74 -3.66
CA PHE A 40 17.47 2.27 -3.74
C PHE A 40 18.06 1.60 -2.49
N TYR A 41 18.22 2.33 -1.37
CA TYR A 41 18.68 1.75 -0.11
C TYR A 41 17.56 0.83 0.43
N THR A 42 16.38 1.35 0.79
CA THR A 42 15.25 0.52 1.28
C THR A 42 14.24 0.29 0.17
N THR A 43 13.85 -0.96 -0.06
CA THR A 43 12.78 -1.28 -1.01
C THR A 43 11.74 -2.20 -0.37
N GLY A 44 10.47 -1.76 -0.38
CA GLY A 44 9.32 -2.60 -0.09
C GLY A 44 8.83 -3.27 -1.37
N ILE A 45 8.34 -4.50 -1.28
CA ILE A 45 7.75 -5.23 -2.40
C ILE A 45 6.29 -5.51 -2.11
N ASP A 46 5.43 -5.09 -3.01
CA ASP A 46 4.00 -5.38 -2.95
C ASP A 46 3.48 -5.83 -4.32
N PHE A 47 2.30 -6.44 -4.37
CA PHE A 47 1.62 -6.78 -5.60
C PHE A 47 0.31 -6.01 -5.71
N ALA A 48 0.13 -5.30 -6.82
CA ALA A 48 -1.15 -4.71 -7.11
C ALA A 48 -2.18 -5.79 -7.44
N ARG A 49 -3.46 -5.43 -7.31
CA ARG A 49 -4.57 -6.29 -7.73
C ARG A 49 -4.41 -6.70 -9.19
N THR A 50 -4.81 -7.93 -9.48
CA THR A 50 -4.86 -8.50 -10.82
C THR A 50 -5.52 -7.54 -11.82
N LEU A 51 -4.85 -7.32 -12.94
CA LEU A 51 -5.39 -6.61 -14.09
C LEU A 51 -5.83 -7.62 -15.13
N TYR A 52 -7.00 -7.39 -15.71
CA TYR A 52 -7.49 -8.15 -16.85
C TYR A 52 -7.07 -7.44 -18.13
N VAL A 53 -6.29 -8.13 -18.98
CA VAL A 53 -5.86 -7.60 -20.27
C VAL A 53 -6.87 -8.02 -21.33
N SER A 54 -7.45 -7.06 -22.03
CA SER A 54 -8.50 -7.31 -23.04
C SER A 54 -7.98 -7.94 -24.34
N ASN A 55 -6.67 -7.94 -24.57
CA ASN A 55 -6.05 -8.21 -25.88
C ASN A 55 -5.32 -9.56 -25.97
N LEU A 56 -5.21 -10.30 -24.86
CA LEU A 56 -4.88 -11.72 -24.85
C LEU A 56 -6.06 -12.46 -24.22
N LYS A 57 -6.14 -13.78 -24.41
CA LYS A 57 -7.29 -14.62 -24.02
C LYS A 57 -7.92 -14.18 -22.69
N PRO A 58 -9.26 -14.27 -22.51
CA PRO A 58 -9.98 -13.78 -21.33
C PRO A 58 -9.53 -14.37 -19.98
N SER A 59 -8.59 -15.32 -19.98
CA SER A 59 -7.98 -15.97 -18.83
C SER A 59 -6.63 -15.38 -18.38
N ASP A 60 -6.00 -14.48 -19.15
CA ASP A 60 -4.65 -14.00 -18.84
C ASP A 60 -4.71 -12.90 -17.78
N THR A 61 -4.74 -13.34 -16.52
CA THR A 61 -4.61 -12.48 -15.35
C THR A 61 -3.20 -11.95 -15.27
N VAL A 62 -3.03 -10.64 -15.35
CA VAL A 62 -1.72 -10.00 -15.19
C VAL A 62 -1.59 -9.45 -13.78
N TYR A 63 -0.41 -9.60 -13.20
CA TYR A 63 -0.02 -9.02 -11.93
C TYR A 63 0.99 -7.91 -12.14
N ILE A 64 1.00 -6.97 -11.21
CA ILE A 64 1.98 -5.90 -11.17
C ILE A 64 2.76 -6.04 -9.86
N ALA A 65 4.07 -6.21 -9.97
CA ALA A 65 4.97 -6.08 -8.84
C ALA A 65 5.33 -4.61 -8.64
N LEU A 66 5.14 -4.13 -7.42
CA LEU A 66 5.41 -2.78 -6.98
C LEU A 66 6.66 -2.78 -6.09
N PHE A 67 7.73 -2.17 -6.59
CA PHE A 67 8.94 -1.93 -5.81
C PHE A 67 8.91 -0.50 -5.30
N THR A 68 8.68 -0.31 -4.01
CA THR A 68 8.49 1.00 -3.39
C THR A 68 9.73 1.40 -2.60
N TYR A 69 10.27 2.59 -2.84
CA TYR A 69 11.37 3.13 -2.04
C TYR A 69 10.83 3.82 -0.79
N LEU A 70 11.24 3.37 0.40
CA LEU A 70 10.63 3.86 1.64
C LEU A 70 10.97 5.33 1.95
N THR A 71 12.17 5.78 1.58
CA THR A 71 12.65 7.14 1.86
C THR A 71 12.15 8.16 0.85
N THR A 72 12.25 7.85 -0.45
CA THR A 72 11.87 8.78 -1.54
C THR A 72 10.42 8.61 -2.01
N ARG A 73 9.73 7.55 -1.56
CA ARG A 73 8.39 7.15 -2.02
C ARG A 73 8.28 6.95 -3.53
N ALA A 74 9.41 6.78 -4.22
CA ALA A 74 9.38 6.42 -5.62
C ALA A 74 8.89 4.97 -5.80
N LEU A 75 8.28 4.70 -6.96
CA LEU A 75 7.66 3.42 -7.27
C LEU A 75 8.24 2.90 -8.59
N ASN A 76 8.72 1.66 -8.60
CA ASN A 76 9.05 0.96 -9.83
C ASN A 76 8.01 -0.14 -10.07
N ILE A 77 7.34 -0.06 -11.21
CA ILE A 77 6.24 -0.93 -11.61
C ILE A 77 6.79 -1.96 -12.58
N GLU A 78 6.74 -3.24 -12.22
CA GLU A 78 7.12 -4.33 -13.12
C GLU A 78 5.92 -5.22 -13.43
N HIS A 79 5.73 -5.49 -14.72
CA HIS A 79 4.74 -6.45 -15.19
C HIS A 79 5.16 -7.89 -14.82
N VAL A 80 4.21 -8.68 -14.32
CA VAL A 80 4.38 -10.10 -13.97
C VAL A 80 3.20 -10.90 -14.51
N SER A 81 3.46 -11.94 -15.29
CA SER A 81 2.40 -12.74 -15.89
C SER A 81 1.63 -13.60 -14.87
N ASP A 82 2.26 -14.06 -13.79
CA ASP A 82 1.65 -14.93 -12.78
C ASP A 82 2.27 -14.70 -11.39
N LEU A 83 1.54 -15.02 -10.32
CA LEU A 83 2.02 -14.98 -8.92
C LEU A 83 2.92 -16.18 -8.54
N ILE A 84 3.64 -16.76 -9.50
CA ILE A 84 4.60 -17.84 -9.22
C ILE A 84 6.00 -17.27 -9.01
N THR A 85 6.80 -17.95 -8.18
CA THR A 85 8.14 -17.51 -7.79
C THR A 85 9.07 -17.25 -8.98
N ASP A 86 9.00 -18.08 -10.02
CA ASP A 86 9.81 -17.92 -11.23
C ASP A 86 9.54 -16.58 -11.94
N LYS A 87 8.26 -16.24 -12.14
CA LYS A 87 7.88 -14.97 -12.77
C LYS A 87 8.23 -13.77 -11.91
N PHE A 88 8.15 -13.91 -10.59
CA PHE A 88 8.64 -12.89 -9.67
C PHE A 88 10.16 -12.71 -9.76
N LEU A 89 10.95 -13.80 -9.79
CA LEU A 89 12.40 -13.73 -9.93
C LEU A 89 12.81 -13.04 -11.23
N MET A 90 12.12 -13.32 -12.34
CA MET A 90 12.33 -12.60 -13.60
C MET A 90 12.02 -11.10 -13.49
N ALA A 91 11.01 -10.72 -12.71
CA ALA A 91 10.69 -9.31 -12.45
C ALA A 91 11.74 -8.65 -11.56
N LEU A 92 12.21 -9.35 -10.53
CA LEU A 92 13.28 -8.90 -9.65
C LEU A 92 14.59 -8.71 -10.41
N GLN A 93 14.95 -9.64 -11.31
CA GLN A 93 16.13 -9.49 -12.16
C GLN A 93 16.05 -8.27 -13.06
N ARG A 94 14.89 -7.99 -13.68
CA ARG A 94 14.68 -6.76 -14.47
C ARG A 94 14.82 -5.50 -13.61
N TYR A 95 14.27 -5.52 -12.40
CA TYR A 95 14.38 -4.44 -11.43
C TYR A 95 15.85 -4.16 -11.07
N VAL A 96 16.58 -5.20 -10.64
CA VAL A 96 17.99 -5.13 -10.25
C VAL A 96 18.87 -4.71 -11.42
N GLY A 97 18.61 -5.24 -12.63
CA GLY A 97 19.36 -4.87 -13.83
C GLY A 97 19.22 -3.40 -14.23
N ARG A 98 18.10 -2.75 -13.90
CA ARG A 98 17.87 -1.32 -14.19
C ARG A 98 18.34 -0.38 -13.07
N ARG A 99 18.26 -0.81 -11.81
CA ARG A 99 18.42 0.08 -10.64
C ARG A 99 19.55 -0.30 -9.68
N GLY A 100 20.15 -1.48 -9.87
CA GLY A 100 21.12 -2.05 -8.93
C GLY A 100 20.44 -2.88 -7.83
N LEU A 101 21.24 -3.69 -7.13
CA LEU A 101 20.77 -4.48 -6.00
C LEU A 101 20.74 -3.59 -4.74
N PRO A 102 19.62 -3.50 -4.01
CA PRO A 102 19.61 -2.82 -2.72
C PRO A 102 20.55 -3.54 -1.74
N PRO A 103 21.40 -2.82 -0.99
CA PRO A 103 22.38 -3.42 -0.08
C PRO A 103 21.78 -4.02 1.20
N TYR A 104 20.50 -3.75 1.53
CA TYR A 104 19.81 -4.32 2.71
C TYR A 104 18.29 -4.43 2.48
N GLN A 105 17.63 -5.10 3.43
CA GLN A 105 16.23 -5.54 3.54
C GLN A 105 15.24 -5.11 2.45
N VAL A 106 14.79 -6.14 1.75
CA VAL A 106 13.48 -6.18 1.09
C VAL A 106 12.41 -6.32 2.18
N TYR A 107 11.64 -5.27 2.42
CA TYR A 107 10.49 -5.32 3.33
C TYR A 107 9.27 -5.89 2.60
N ARG A 108 8.50 -6.73 3.31
CA ARG A 108 7.19 -7.24 2.88
C ARG A 108 6.07 -6.42 3.51
#